data_AF-X0T9T4-F1
#
_entry.id   AF-X0T9T4-F1
#
_cell.length_a   1.000
_cell.length_b   1.000
_cell.length_c   1.000
_cell.angle_alpha   90.00
_cell.angle_beta   90.00
_cell.angle_gamma   90.00
#
_symmetry.space_group_name_H-M   'P 1'
#
loop_
_entity.id
_entity.type
_entity.pdbx_description
1 polymer ?
#
loop_
_entity_poly.entity_id
_entity_poly.type
_entity_poly.pdbx_seq_one_letter_code
_entity_poly.pdbx_strand_id
1 'polypeptide(L)'
;ELFHKGRFNVLVCTDVAARGLHIEGVTHIYNFDIPQEPGDYVHRIGRTARAGNEGSVINILSQRDYDNFSRVQSTYREFDIQKEERPYLKVNSSFKNEMNSSRRYGGFQNRNGPRRRSNGGNRFRRRY
;
A
#
# COMPACT_ATOMS: atom_id res chain seq x y z
N GLU A 1 -10.81 -8.33 -9.11
CA GLU A 1 -10.87 -9.19 -10.31
C GLU A 1 -9.62 -10.02 -10.57
N LEU A 2 -8.42 -9.43 -10.73
CA LEU A 2 -7.23 -10.21 -11.12
C LEU A 2 -6.77 -11.23 -10.05
N PHE A 3 -6.91 -10.89 -8.77
CA PHE A 3 -6.65 -11.80 -7.65
C PHE A 3 -7.71 -12.92 -7.57
N HIS A 4 -9.01 -12.55 -7.66
CA HIS A 4 -10.12 -13.52 -7.71
C HIS A 4 -10.03 -14.51 -8.88
N LYS A 5 -9.44 -14.10 -10.01
CA LYS A 5 -9.20 -14.95 -11.18
C LYS A 5 -7.94 -15.83 -11.05
N GLY A 6 -7.29 -15.85 -9.88
CA GLY A 6 -6.11 -16.69 -9.60
C GLY A 6 -4.84 -16.30 -10.38
N ARG A 7 -4.82 -15.14 -11.04
CA ARG A 7 -3.65 -14.67 -11.81
C ARG A 7 -2.54 -14.13 -10.91
N PHE A 8 -2.89 -13.75 -9.68
CA PHE A 8 -1.96 -13.30 -8.66
C PHE A 8 -2.31 -14.00 -7.35
N ASN A 9 -1.29 -14.57 -6.70
CA ASN A 9 -1.45 -15.31 -5.45
C ASN A 9 -1.18 -14.45 -4.21
N VAL A 10 -0.72 -13.22 -4.41
CA VAL A 10 -0.39 -12.27 -3.33
C VAL A 10 -1.12 -10.95 -3.57
N LEU A 11 -1.74 -10.45 -2.51
CA LEU A 11 -2.36 -9.12 -2.46
C LEU A 11 -1.75 -8.33 -1.31
N VAL A 12 -1.34 -7.10 -1.59
CA VAL A 12 -0.90 -6.14 -0.58
C VAL A 12 -1.96 -5.05 -0.49
N CYS A 13 -2.44 -4.77 0.72
CA CYS A 13 -3.48 -3.79 0.96
C CYS A 13 -3.31 -3.13 2.34
N THR A 14 -3.75 -1.88 2.46
CA THR A 14 -4.01 -1.23 3.75
C THR A 14 -5.39 -1.59 4.26
N ASP A 15 -5.67 -1.40 5.55
CA ASP A 15 -6.97 -1.71 6.14
C ASP A 15 -8.12 -0.95 5.46
N VAL A 16 -7.87 0.30 5.04
CA VAL A 16 -8.85 1.11 4.29
C VAL A 16 -9.16 0.49 2.92
N ALA A 17 -8.13 0.06 2.20
CA ALA A 17 -8.29 -0.54 0.88
C ALA A 17 -8.92 -1.96 0.95
N ALA A 18 -8.78 -2.65 2.08
CA ALA A 18 -9.33 -3.98 2.29
C ALA A 18 -10.83 -3.99 2.63
N ARG A 19 -11.41 -2.85 3.05
CA ARG A 19 -12.85 -2.76 3.36
C ARG A 19 -13.68 -2.97 2.11
N GLY A 20 -14.70 -3.84 2.22
CA GLY A 20 -15.56 -4.21 1.09
C GLY A 20 -14.94 -5.24 0.14
N LEU A 21 -13.68 -5.65 0.35
CA LEU A 21 -13.09 -6.76 -0.38
C LEU A 21 -13.49 -8.08 0.30
N HIS A 22 -14.36 -8.85 -0.37
CA HIS A 22 -14.57 -10.25 -0.06
C HIS A 22 -13.63 -11.10 -0.91
N ILE A 23 -12.66 -11.76 -0.27
CA ILE A 23 -11.69 -12.61 -0.93
C ILE A 23 -11.83 -13.99 -0.31
N GLU A 24 -12.27 -14.95 -1.12
CA GLU A 24 -12.40 -16.34 -0.71
C GLU A 24 -11.06 -17.07 -0.80
N GLY A 25 -10.88 -18.09 0.04
CA GLY A 25 -9.70 -18.96 -0.02
C GLY A 25 -8.39 -18.32 0.43
N VAL A 26 -8.42 -17.26 1.25
CA VAL A 26 -7.20 -16.73 1.86
C VAL A 26 -6.70 -17.74 2.87
N THR A 27 -5.51 -18.28 2.63
CA THR A 27 -4.85 -19.28 3.50
C THR A 27 -3.85 -18.65 4.45
N HIS A 28 -3.19 -17.56 4.03
CA HIS A 28 -2.14 -16.90 4.79
C HIS A 28 -2.40 -15.40 4.91
N ILE A 29 -2.19 -14.87 6.12
CA ILE A 29 -2.17 -13.43 6.39
C ILE A 29 -0.77 -13.05 6.87
N TYR A 30 -0.20 -12.02 6.24
CA TYR A 30 1.09 -11.44 6.64
C TYR A 30 0.85 -10.02 7.14
N ASN A 31 0.99 -9.80 8.44
CA ASN A 31 0.93 -8.48 9.05
C ASN A 31 2.30 -7.83 8.94
N PHE A 32 2.41 -6.80 8.09
CA PHE A 32 3.63 -6.02 7.93
C PHE A 32 3.78 -4.93 9.01
N ASP A 33 2.66 -4.56 9.63
CA ASP A 33 2.52 -3.63 10.73
C ASP A 33 1.40 -4.12 11.64
N ILE A 34 1.47 -3.76 12.93
CA ILE A 34 0.42 -4.10 13.89
C ILE A 34 -0.52 -2.90 14.07
N PRO A 35 -1.85 -3.07 13.88
CA PRO A 35 -2.80 -1.99 14.01
C PRO A 35 -2.81 -1.43 15.43
N GLN A 36 -3.15 -0.14 15.57
CA GLN A 36 -3.20 0.57 16.85
C GLN A 36 -4.25 -0.02 17.80
N GLU A 37 -5.39 -0.42 17.23
CA GLU A 37 -6.52 -0.99 17.97
C GLU A 37 -6.51 -2.52 17.85
N PRO A 38 -6.54 -3.27 18.97
CA PRO A 38 -6.57 -4.73 18.95
C PRO A 38 -7.74 -5.34 18.16
N GLY A 39 -8.90 -4.66 18.15
CA GLY A 39 -10.05 -5.12 17.37
C GLY A 39 -9.77 -5.18 15.86
N ASP A 40 -8.98 -4.24 15.33
CA ASP A 40 -8.60 -4.24 13.92
C ASP A 40 -7.65 -5.39 13.58
N TYR A 41 -6.81 -5.82 14.52
CA TYR A 41 -6.00 -7.04 14.36
C TYR A 41 -6.89 -8.27 14.13
N VAL A 42 -7.93 -8.43 14.96
CA VAL A 42 -8.90 -9.55 14.82
C VAL A 42 -9.64 -9.48 13.49
N HIS A 43 -10.06 -8.28 13.07
CA HIS A 43 -10.71 -8.09 11.77
C HIS A 43 -9.81 -8.44 10.57
N ARG A 44 -8.49 -8.24 10.71
CA ARG A 44 -7.49 -8.54 9.68
C ARG A 44 -7.22 -10.04 9.61
N ILE A 45 -7.05 -10.72 10.74
CA ILE A 45 -6.81 -12.18 10.75
C ILE A 45 -8.07 -12.98 10.41
N GLY A 46 -9.28 -12.44 10.70
CA GLY A 46 -10.57 -13.05 10.32
C GLY A 46 -10.84 -13.13 8.80
N ARG A 47 -9.84 -12.81 7.97
CA ARG A 47 -9.85 -13.01 6.52
C ARG A 47 -9.42 -14.41 6.12
N THR A 48 -8.66 -15.13 6.96
CA THR A 48 -8.27 -16.53 6.76
C THR A 48 -9.16 -17.48 7.60
N ALA A 49 -8.89 -18.78 7.53
CA ALA A 49 -9.54 -19.84 8.31
C ALA A 49 -11.08 -19.87 8.22
N ARG A 50 -11.62 -19.67 7.00
CA ARG A 50 -13.07 -19.66 6.74
C ARG A 50 -13.57 -20.99 6.21
N ALA A 51 -14.85 -21.27 6.47
CA ALA A 51 -15.56 -22.45 5.98
C ALA A 51 -14.89 -23.79 6.38
N GLY A 52 -14.36 -23.86 7.60
CA GLY A 52 -13.72 -25.06 8.15
C GLY A 52 -12.30 -25.32 7.65
N ASN A 53 -11.75 -24.46 6.80
CA ASN A 53 -10.35 -24.53 6.40
C ASN A 53 -9.45 -23.95 7.49
N GLU A 54 -8.23 -24.46 7.56
CA GLU A 54 -7.17 -23.87 8.39
C GLU A 54 -6.61 -22.59 7.75
N GLY A 55 -5.99 -21.77 8.58
CA GLY A 55 -5.34 -20.53 8.15
C GLY A 55 -4.15 -20.20 9.02
N SER A 56 -3.12 -19.59 8.42
CA SER A 56 -1.92 -19.17 9.13
C SER A 56 -1.80 -17.65 9.13
N VAL A 57 -1.35 -17.11 10.27
CA VAL A 57 -1.10 -15.68 10.45
C VAL A 57 0.34 -15.49 10.85
N ILE A 58 1.04 -14.64 10.12
CA ILE A 58 2.45 -14.31 10.35
C ILE A 58 2.55 -12.82 10.65
N ASN A 59 3.14 -12.50 11.81
CA ASN A 59 3.40 -11.13 12.23
C ASN A 59 4.86 -10.78 11.99
N ILE A 60 5.12 -9.77 11.16
CA ILE A 60 6.46 -9.25 10.91
C ILE A 60 6.66 -8.03 11.81
N LEU A 61 7.30 -8.25 12.95
CA LEU A 61 7.46 -7.22 13.98
C LEU A 61 8.76 -6.44 13.83
N SER A 62 8.66 -5.13 14.02
CA SER A 62 9.77 -4.19 14.18
C SER A 62 9.62 -3.38 15.46
N GLN A 63 10.60 -2.52 15.77
CA GLN A 63 10.60 -1.75 17.03
C GLN A 63 9.34 -0.90 17.23
N ARG A 64 8.74 -0.39 16.15
CA ARG A 64 7.54 0.45 16.21
C ARG A 64 6.26 -0.31 16.56
N ASP A 65 6.29 -1.64 16.45
CA ASP A 65 5.11 -2.49 16.58
C ASP A 65 4.93 -3.01 18.01
N TYR A 66 5.94 -2.87 18.89
CA TYR A 66 5.94 -3.45 20.24
C TYR A 66 4.76 -3.00 21.10
N ASP A 67 4.46 -1.71 21.12
CA ASP A 67 3.36 -1.17 21.94
C ASP A 67 2.01 -1.72 21.47
N ASN A 68 1.77 -1.69 20.17
CA ASN A 68 0.53 -2.19 19.57
C ASN A 68 0.40 -3.71 19.75
N PHE A 69 1.49 -4.45 19.53
CA PHE A 69 1.51 -5.90 19.70
C PHE A 69 1.28 -6.31 21.15
N SER A 70 1.87 -5.58 22.11
CA SER A 70 1.64 -5.80 23.53
C SER A 70 0.16 -5.59 23.91
N ARG A 71 -0.50 -4.58 23.33
CA ARG A 71 -1.96 -4.39 23.49
C ARG A 71 -2.76 -5.57 22.93
N VAL A 72 -2.41 -6.08 21.76
CA VAL A 72 -3.06 -7.27 21.19
C VAL A 72 -2.91 -8.48 22.13
N GLN A 73 -1.69 -8.80 22.57
CA GLN A 73 -1.42 -9.94 23.46
C GLN A 73 -2.11 -9.81 24.82
N SER A 74 -2.13 -8.60 25.40
CA SER A 74 -2.79 -8.37 26.69
C SER A 74 -4.31 -8.42 26.61
N THR A 75 -4.89 -8.02 25.47
CA THR A 75 -6.34 -8.05 25.21
C THR A 75 -6.83 -9.46 24.92
N TYR A 76 -6.10 -10.20 24.08
CA TYR A 76 -6.45 -11.56 23.65
C TYR A 76 -5.40 -12.54 24.17
N ARG A 77 -5.54 -12.92 25.45
CA ARG A 77 -4.59 -13.80 26.15
C ARG A 77 -4.62 -15.24 25.65
N GLU A 78 -5.68 -15.60 24.94
CA GLU A 78 -5.89 -16.91 24.32
C GLU A 78 -5.05 -17.11 23.05
N PHE A 79 -4.50 -16.05 22.46
CA PHE A 79 -3.66 -16.18 21.29
C PHE A 79 -2.28 -16.74 21.65
N ASP A 80 -2.03 -17.96 21.19
CA ASP A 80 -0.72 -18.58 21.25
C ASP A 80 0.15 -18.11 20.07
N ILE A 81 0.82 -16.97 20.24
CA ILE A 81 1.69 -16.39 19.20
C ILE A 81 3.13 -16.82 19.43
N GLN A 82 3.56 -17.82 18.67
CA GLN A 82 4.93 -18.33 18.72
C GLN A 82 5.93 -17.33 18.12
N LYS A 83 7.04 -17.13 18.82
CA LYS A 83 8.14 -16.30 18.33
C LYS A 83 9.08 -17.15 17.49
N GLU A 84 9.09 -16.87 16.20
CA GLU A 84 10.02 -17.50 15.26
C GLU A 84 11.26 -16.62 15.02
N GLU A 85 12.41 -17.25 14.79
CA GLU A 85 13.59 -16.55 14.31
C GLU A 85 13.40 -16.10 12.86
N ARG A 86 14.03 -14.98 12.50
CA ARG A 86 13.90 -14.40 11.15
C ARG A 86 14.45 -15.41 10.13
N PRO A 87 13.65 -15.84 9.13
CA PRO A 87 14.16 -16.72 8.10
C PRO A 87 15.26 -16.03 7.31
N TYR A 88 16.31 -16.78 6.95
CA TYR A 88 17.33 -16.28 6.05
C TYR A 88 16.74 -16.10 4.64
N LEU A 89 16.61 -14.85 4.20
CA LEU A 89 16.13 -14.52 2.86
C LEU A 89 17.32 -14.29 1.92
N LYS A 90 17.52 -15.20 0.95
CA LYS A 90 18.33 -14.90 -0.22
C LYS A 90 17.56 -13.92 -1.09
N VAL A 91 17.90 -12.63 -1.02
CA VAL A 91 17.35 -11.61 -1.91
C VAL A 91 17.91 -11.84 -3.31
N ASN A 92 17.13 -12.49 -4.16
CA ASN A 92 17.41 -12.54 -5.59
C ASN A 92 17.01 -11.17 -6.16
N SER A 93 18.01 -10.31 -6.39
CA SER A 93 17.86 -8.95 -6.94
C SER A 93 17.50 -8.96 -8.44
N SER A 94 16.49 -9.74 -8.82
CA SER A 94 15.98 -9.85 -10.20
C SER A 94 14.83 -8.88 -10.50
N PHE A 95 14.51 -7.95 -9.60
CA PHE A 95 13.56 -6.88 -9.91
C PHE A 95 14.18 -5.95 -10.96
N LYS A 96 13.93 -6.26 -12.24
CA LYS A 96 14.20 -5.37 -13.36
C LYS A 96 13.48 -4.05 -13.08
N ASN A 97 14.25 -2.99 -12.89
CA ASN A 97 13.78 -1.61 -12.88
C ASN A 97 13.25 -1.24 -14.28
N GLU A 98 12.02 -1.65 -14.59
CA GLU A 98 11.25 -1.11 -15.73
C GLU A 98 10.49 0.15 -15.30
N MET A 99 11.22 1.10 -14.72
CA MET A 99 10.70 2.44 -14.42
C MET A 99 11.48 3.47 -15.24
N ASN A 100 11.48 3.29 -16.57
CA ASN A 100 12.08 4.25 -17.50
C ASN A 100 11.38 4.23 -18.87
N SER A 101 10.07 4.50 -18.93
CA SER A 101 9.41 4.77 -20.22
C SER A 101 8.31 5.84 -20.23
N SER A 102 7.92 6.43 -19.09
CA SER A 102 6.78 7.37 -19.03
C SER A 102 7.12 8.83 -18.67
N ARG A 103 8.39 9.26 -18.74
CA ARG A 103 8.73 10.70 -18.77
C ARG A 103 8.67 11.31 -20.18
N ARG A 104 7.74 10.84 -21.02
CA ARG A 104 7.27 11.55 -22.22
C ARG A 104 5.88 12.11 -21.94
N TYR A 105 5.79 13.07 -21.04
CA TYR A 105 4.60 13.90 -20.86
C TYR A 105 4.99 15.36 -21.12
N GLY A 106 4.41 15.94 -22.18
CA GLY A 106 4.25 17.39 -22.30
C GLY A 106 5.31 18.14 -23.11
N GLY A 107 5.53 17.77 -24.37
CA GLY A 107 6.09 18.70 -25.34
C GLY A 107 5.12 19.86 -25.58
N PHE A 108 5.33 20.99 -24.91
CA PHE A 108 4.70 22.26 -25.26
C PHE A 108 5.40 22.81 -26.52
N GLN A 109 4.86 22.49 -27.69
CA GLN A 109 5.19 23.21 -28.93
C GLN A 109 3.93 23.63 -29.67
N ASN A 110 3.82 24.95 -29.82
CA ASN A 110 3.22 25.72 -30.91
C ASN A 110 1.72 25.54 -31.23
N ARG A 111 0.97 26.61 -30.92
CA ARG A 111 -0.06 27.11 -31.84
C ARG A 111 0.16 28.58 -32.16
N ASN A 112 0.58 28.79 -33.41
CA ASN A 112 0.49 30.05 -34.13
C ASN A 112 -0.93 30.62 -34.08
N GLY A 113 -1.03 31.91 -33.80
CA GLY A 113 -2.19 32.73 -34.15
C GLY A 113 -1.71 34.14 -34.51
N PRO A 114 -1.98 34.66 -35.71
CA PRO A 114 -1.62 36.03 -36.04
C PRO A 114 -2.66 36.96 -35.42
N ARG A 115 -2.27 37.84 -34.49
CA ARG A 115 -3.11 38.97 -34.09
C ARG A 115 -2.43 40.29 -34.40
N ARG A 116 -3.20 41.05 -35.17
CA ARG A 116 -2.91 42.29 -35.86
C ARG A 116 -2.53 43.42 -34.89
N ARG A 117 -1.72 44.32 -35.43
CA ARG A 117 -1.40 45.67 -34.92
C ARG A 117 -2.66 46.43 -34.46
N SER A 118 -2.54 47.17 -33.37
CA SER A 118 -3.11 48.52 -33.31
C SER A 118 -2.23 49.45 -32.46
N ASN A 119 -2.24 50.69 -32.91
CA ASN A 119 -1.40 51.82 -32.59
C ASN A 119 -1.95 52.62 -31.39
N GLY A 120 -1.08 53.38 -30.72
CA GLY A 120 -1.42 54.32 -29.63
C GLY A 120 -0.76 53.88 -28.32
N GLY A 121 0.28 54.50 -27.77
CA GLY A 121 0.64 55.92 -27.79
C GLY A 121 0.36 56.49 -26.40
N ASN A 122 1.31 56.40 -25.46
CA ASN A 122 1.78 57.56 -24.70
C ASN A 122 2.91 57.23 -23.71
N ARG A 123 3.72 58.26 -23.52
CA ARG A 123 4.96 58.36 -22.74
C ARG A 123 4.69 58.45 -21.22
N PHE A 124 5.81 58.45 -20.49
CA PHE A 124 6.03 58.91 -19.10
C PHE A 124 5.82 57.86 -17.99
N ARG A 125 6.53 57.85 -16.85
CA ARG A 125 7.90 58.19 -16.36
C ARG A 125 7.82 57.93 -14.84
N ARG A 126 8.87 57.35 -14.23
CA ARG A 126 9.24 57.37 -12.78
C ARG A 126 8.29 56.66 -11.78
N ARG A 127 8.83 55.73 -10.96
CA ARG A 127 9.46 55.94 -9.62
C ARG A 127 8.48 56.58 -8.64
N TYR A 128 8.04 55.84 -7.61
CA TYR A 128 8.71 55.72 -6.30
C TYR A 128 8.52 54.30 -5.77
#